data_AF-A0A0D7CVU8-F1
#
_entry.id   AF-A0A0D7CVU8-F1
#
_cell.length_a   1.000
_cell.length_b   1.000
_cell.length_c   1.000
_cell.angle_alpha   90.00
_cell.angle_beta   90.00
_cell.angle_gamma   90.00
#
_symmetry.space_group_name_H-M   'P 1'
#
loop_
_entity.id
_entity.type
_entity.pdbx_description
1 polymer ?
#
loop_
_entity_poly.entity_id
_entity_poly.type
_entity_poly.pdbx_seq_one_letter_code
_entity_poly.pdbx_strand_id
1 'polypeptide(L)'
;MAALTLVLVVVAVLTYRPLARRTGWSARVTRGVLLAVAVCLGITLPDQMVAGTVERLGACVAGASVRTLTGGFAHNAVNVVLWVPLGLLGTLASRRPLAVTLAGSGAWALVELLQTLDPVRSCQPVDWANNTAGLALGALAGWPAGRWRRAPRPTGGVRPPY
;
A
#
# COMPACT_ATOMS: atom_id res chain seq x y z
N MET A 1 -12.40 9.92 -9.97
CA MET A 1 -11.03 9.38 -9.74
C MET A 1 -9.89 10.39 -9.89
N ALA A 2 -9.64 10.98 -11.07
CA ALA A 2 -8.44 11.82 -11.29
C ALA A 2 -8.28 13.01 -10.31
N ALA A 3 -9.38 13.69 -9.97
CA ALA A 3 -9.36 14.81 -9.01
C ALA A 3 -8.97 14.37 -7.59
N LEU A 4 -9.52 13.24 -7.11
CA LEU A 4 -9.18 12.68 -5.80
C LEU A 4 -7.70 12.28 -5.74
N THR A 5 -7.21 11.58 -6.76
CA THR A 5 -5.79 11.21 -6.85
C THR A 5 -4.90 12.46 -6.82
N LEU A 6 -5.25 13.50 -7.57
CA LEU A 6 -4.51 14.76 -7.59
C LEU A 6 -4.46 15.40 -6.19
N VAL A 7 -5.61 15.49 -5.51
CA VAL A 7 -5.70 16.01 -4.14
C VAL A 7 -4.82 15.21 -3.18
N LEU A 8 -4.90 13.87 -3.23
CA LEU A 8 -4.09 13.00 -2.38
C LEU A 8 -2.59 13.15 -2.66
N VAL A 9 -2.19 13.31 -3.92
CA VAL A 9 -0.79 13.57 -4.31
C VAL A 9 -0.33 14.93 -3.79
N VAL A 10 -1.14 15.97 -3.91
CA VAL A 10 -0.82 17.29 -3.36
C VAL A 10 -0.65 17.21 -1.83
N VAL A 11 -1.58 16.56 -1.13
CA VAL A 11 -1.48 16.32 0.31
C VAL A 11 -0.19 15.56 0.65
N ALA A 12 0.15 14.50 -0.10
CA ALA A 12 1.40 13.75 0.08
C ALA A 12 2.65 14.64 -0.07
N VAL A 13 2.69 15.51 -1.09
CA VAL A 13 3.80 16.43 -1.36
C VAL A 13 3.92 17.52 -0.30
N LEU A 14 2.81 18.00 0.25
CA LEU A 14 2.83 19.04 1.29
C LEU A 14 3.18 18.47 2.67
N THR A 15 2.78 17.23 2.95
CA THR A 15 2.89 16.63 4.29
C THR A 15 4.10 15.72 4.51
N TYR A 16 4.85 15.34 3.47
CA TYR A 16 5.97 14.38 3.66
C TYR A 16 7.08 14.88 4.59
N ARG A 17 7.42 16.18 4.56
CA ARG A 17 8.47 16.75 5.43
C ARG A 17 8.09 16.75 6.90
N PRO A 18 6.93 17.30 7.33
CA PRO A 18 6.55 17.26 8.74
C PRO A 18 6.38 15.83 9.22
N LEU A 19 5.85 14.93 8.38
CA LEU A 19 5.68 13.53 8.75
C LEU A 19 7.03 12.82 8.93
N ALA A 20 7.99 13.04 8.02
CA ALA A 20 9.34 12.47 8.13
C ALA A 20 10.05 12.92 9.43
N ARG A 21 9.83 14.17 9.87
CA ARG A 21 10.37 14.67 11.15
C ARG A 21 9.73 13.97 12.35
N ARG A 22 8.40 13.75 12.33
CA ARG A 22 7.68 13.10 13.43
C ARG A 22 7.97 11.60 13.53
N THR A 23 8.13 10.91 12.41
CA THR A 23 8.38 9.46 12.38
C THR A 23 9.86 9.10 12.49
N GLY A 24 10.76 10.07 12.28
CA GLY A 24 12.20 9.82 12.17
C GLY A 24 12.61 9.10 10.88
N TRP A 25 11.69 8.94 9.92
CA TRP A 25 11.96 8.28 8.65
C TRP A 25 12.70 9.21 7.68
N SER A 26 13.41 8.63 6.71
CA SER A 26 14.01 9.45 5.66
C SER A 26 12.93 10.18 4.85
N ALA A 27 13.16 11.43 4.48
CA ALA A 27 12.21 12.22 3.70
C ALA A 27 11.87 11.57 2.35
N ARG A 28 12.85 10.91 1.70
CA ARG A 28 12.65 10.20 0.43
C ARG A 28 11.71 9.01 0.58
N VAL A 29 11.92 8.18 1.60
CA VAL A 29 11.05 7.02 1.87
C VAL A 29 9.66 7.48 2.27
N THR A 30 9.55 8.48 3.14
CA THR A 30 8.24 9.04 3.56
C THR A 30 7.45 9.56 2.36
N ARG A 31 8.09 10.34 1.49
CA ARG A 31 7.47 10.81 0.24
C ARG A 31 7.01 9.64 -0.63
N GLY A 32 7.85 8.63 -0.80
CA GLY A 32 7.52 7.44 -1.58
C GLY A 32 6.31 6.68 -1.02
N VAL A 33 6.26 6.46 0.29
CA VAL A 33 5.11 5.81 0.96
C VAL A 33 3.84 6.62 0.73
N LEU A 34 3.87 7.93 0.96
CA LEU A 34 2.69 8.78 0.80
C LEU A 34 2.19 8.82 -0.65
N LEU A 35 3.09 8.86 -1.63
CA LEU A 35 2.70 8.79 -3.04
C LEU A 35 2.13 7.42 -3.41
N ALA A 36 2.71 6.32 -2.91
CA ALA A 36 2.17 4.99 -3.14
C ALA A 36 0.75 4.86 -2.56
N VAL A 37 0.54 5.34 -1.32
CA VAL A 37 -0.79 5.37 -0.68
C VAL A 37 -1.76 6.24 -1.48
N ALA A 38 -1.34 7.44 -1.91
CA ALA A 38 -2.18 8.34 -2.70
C ALA A 38 -2.65 7.70 -4.02
N VAL A 39 -1.75 7.02 -4.73
CA VAL A 39 -2.09 6.31 -5.96
C VAL A 39 -3.03 5.13 -5.67
N CYS A 40 -2.71 4.30 -4.67
CA CYS A 40 -3.56 3.16 -4.31
C CYS A 40 -4.98 3.63 -3.94
N LEU A 41 -5.11 4.58 -3.02
CA LEU A 41 -6.42 5.12 -2.62
C LEU A 41 -7.14 5.81 -3.79
N GLY A 42 -6.43 6.59 -4.58
CA GLY A 42 -7.00 7.32 -5.71
C GLY A 42 -7.59 6.43 -6.80
N ILE A 43 -7.10 5.19 -6.96
CA ILE A 43 -7.64 4.24 -7.94
C ILE A 43 -8.63 3.23 -7.34
N THR A 44 -8.67 3.08 -6.01
CA THR A 44 -9.45 2.03 -5.35
C THR A 44 -10.64 2.52 -4.55
N LEU A 45 -10.64 3.76 -4.07
CA LEU A 45 -11.78 4.34 -3.38
C LEU A 45 -12.98 4.48 -4.33
N PRO A 46 -14.22 4.34 -3.83
CA PRO A 46 -15.42 4.52 -4.62
C PRO A 46 -15.49 5.95 -5.17
N ASP A 47 -15.87 6.11 -6.44
CA ASP A 47 -16.14 7.43 -7.03
C ASP A 47 -17.63 7.77 -7.13
N GLN A 48 -18.49 6.80 -6.84
CA GLN A 48 -19.93 6.92 -6.83
C GLN A 48 -20.50 6.37 -5.52
N MET A 49 -21.53 7.04 -5.01
CA MET A 49 -22.33 6.54 -3.90
C MET A 49 -23.77 6.48 -4.37
N VAL A 50 -24.31 5.27 -4.47
CA VAL A 50 -25.69 5.01 -4.91
C VAL A 50 -26.42 4.14 -3.91
N ALA A 51 -27.75 4.08 -4.02
CA ALA A 51 -28.59 3.22 -3.18
C ALA A 51 -28.21 1.72 -3.28
N GLY A 52 -28.64 0.91 -2.32
CA GLY A 52 -28.35 -0.53 -2.29
C GLY A 52 -26.98 -0.91 -1.70
N THR A 53 -26.33 -0.02 -0.96
CA THR A 53 -25.06 -0.32 -0.25
C THR A 53 -25.23 -1.45 0.76
N VAL A 54 -26.35 -1.47 1.51
CA VAL A 54 -26.59 -2.48 2.55
C VAL A 54 -26.64 -3.89 1.96
N GLU A 55 -27.31 -4.06 0.82
CA GLU A 55 -27.40 -5.34 0.11
C GLU A 55 -26.03 -5.77 -0.42
N ARG A 56 -25.29 -4.85 -1.07
CA ARG A 56 -23.93 -5.10 -1.57
C ARG A 56 -22.95 -5.45 -0.45
N LEU A 57 -23.04 -4.77 0.68
CA LEU A 57 -22.26 -5.07 1.88
C LEU A 57 -22.62 -6.44 2.46
N GLY A 58 -23.92 -6.79 2.51
CA GLY A 58 -24.38 -8.11 2.93
C GLY A 58 -23.82 -9.21 2.02
N ALA A 59 -23.90 -9.03 0.71
CA ALA A 59 -23.34 -9.96 -0.27
C ALA A 59 -21.81 -10.07 -0.14
N CYS A 60 -21.13 -8.95 0.12
CA CYS A 60 -19.69 -8.92 0.37
C CYS A 60 -19.28 -9.76 1.58
N VAL A 61 -19.92 -9.51 2.74
CA VAL A 61 -19.62 -10.22 3.99
C VAL A 61 -20.00 -11.70 3.92
N ALA A 62 -21.05 -12.03 3.16
CA ALA A 62 -21.46 -13.41 2.91
C ALA A 62 -20.60 -14.14 1.84
N GLY A 63 -19.66 -13.45 1.18
CA GLY A 63 -18.87 -14.02 0.08
C GLY A 63 -19.68 -14.30 -1.19
N ALA A 64 -20.88 -13.73 -1.31
CA ALA A 64 -21.81 -13.88 -2.43
C ALA A 64 -21.76 -12.72 -3.43
N SER A 65 -20.80 -11.80 -3.28
CA SER A 65 -20.60 -10.66 -4.17
C SER A 65 -20.24 -11.10 -5.59
N VAL A 66 -21.11 -10.80 -6.56
CA VAL A 66 -20.90 -11.12 -7.97
C VAL A 66 -19.98 -10.07 -8.61
N ARG A 67 -18.99 -10.53 -9.37
CA ARG A 67 -18.06 -9.66 -10.08
C ARG A 67 -18.73 -9.06 -11.31
N THR A 68 -18.89 -7.74 -11.35
CA THR A 68 -19.50 -7.03 -12.49
C THR A 68 -18.56 -6.95 -13.70
N LEU A 69 -17.24 -6.99 -13.45
CA LEU A 69 -16.19 -7.00 -14.47
C LEU A 69 -15.47 -8.36 -14.46
N THR A 70 -15.22 -8.94 -15.64
CA THR A 70 -14.49 -10.21 -15.75
C THR A 70 -13.07 -10.06 -15.21
N GLY A 71 -12.76 -10.87 -14.20
CA GLY A 71 -11.40 -11.03 -13.71
C GLY A 71 -10.56 -11.82 -14.70
N GLY A 72 -9.27 -11.50 -14.79
CA GLY A 72 -8.31 -12.22 -15.63
C GLY A 72 -6.90 -12.10 -15.07
N PHE A 73 -5.95 -12.84 -15.65
CA PHE A 73 -4.56 -12.85 -15.19
C PHE A 73 -3.97 -11.44 -15.09
N ALA A 74 -4.18 -10.61 -16.11
CA ALA A 74 -3.69 -9.23 -16.12
C ALA A 74 -4.24 -8.38 -14.97
N HIS A 75 -5.54 -8.52 -14.66
CA HIS A 75 -6.17 -7.83 -13.54
C HIS A 75 -5.54 -8.25 -12.20
N ASN A 76 -5.39 -9.55 -11.98
CA ASN A 76 -4.78 -10.08 -10.77
C ASN A 76 -3.31 -9.64 -10.63
N ALA A 77 -2.57 -9.62 -11.75
CA ALA A 77 -1.18 -9.17 -11.78
C ALA A 77 -1.05 -7.67 -11.45
N VAL A 78 -1.94 -6.83 -11.97
CA VAL A 78 -1.98 -5.39 -11.65
C VAL A 78 -2.24 -5.18 -10.16
N ASN A 79 -3.18 -5.92 -9.58
CA ASN A 79 -3.43 -5.93 -8.14
C ASN A 79 -2.14 -6.24 -7.39
N VAL A 80 -1.45 -7.34 -7.68
CA VAL A 80 -0.16 -7.65 -7.02
C VAL A 80 0.87 -6.52 -7.20
N VAL A 81 1.13 -6.07 -8.42
CA VAL A 81 2.21 -5.11 -8.74
C VAL A 81 1.96 -3.75 -8.08
N LEU A 82 0.71 -3.29 -8.03
CA LEU A 82 0.35 -2.00 -7.46
C LEU A 82 0.80 -1.84 -6.00
N TRP A 83 0.76 -2.93 -5.23
CA TRP A 83 1.03 -2.89 -3.78
C TRP A 83 2.50 -3.18 -3.42
N VAL A 84 3.30 -3.68 -4.36
CA VAL A 84 4.74 -3.95 -4.15
C VAL A 84 5.50 -2.70 -3.66
N PRO A 85 5.34 -1.49 -4.25
CA PRO A 85 6.03 -0.29 -3.76
C PRO A 85 5.70 0.04 -2.32
N LEU A 86 4.45 -0.16 -1.88
CA LEU A 86 4.04 0.14 -0.51
C LEU A 86 4.68 -0.84 0.48
N GLY A 87 4.68 -2.14 0.17
CA GLY A 87 5.36 -3.16 0.97
C GLY A 87 6.87 -2.89 1.10
N LEU A 88 7.51 -2.54 -0.02
CA LEU A 88 8.93 -2.21 -0.10
C LEU A 88 9.28 -0.98 0.75
N LEU A 89 8.63 0.15 0.46
CA LEU A 89 8.95 1.43 1.09
C LEU A 89 8.52 1.45 2.56
N GLY A 90 7.36 0.86 2.88
CA GLY A 90 6.90 0.70 4.26
C GLY A 90 7.87 -0.13 5.09
N THR A 91 8.43 -1.20 4.52
CA THR A 91 9.44 -2.02 5.20
C THR A 91 10.77 -1.30 5.35
N LEU A 92 11.22 -0.55 4.35
CA LEU A 92 12.41 0.29 4.47
C LEU A 92 12.25 1.38 5.55
N ALA A 93 11.05 1.92 5.70
CA ALA A 93 10.74 2.96 6.68
C ALA A 93 10.67 2.41 8.11
N SER A 94 9.86 1.37 8.31
CA SER A 94 9.55 0.82 9.63
C SER A 94 10.50 -0.27 10.10
N ARG A 95 11.17 -0.95 9.16
CA ARG A 95 11.95 -2.18 9.38
C ARG A 95 11.12 -3.31 10.00
N ARG A 96 9.83 -3.37 9.69
CA ARG A 96 8.90 -4.37 10.23
C ARG A 96 8.08 -4.99 9.10
N PRO A 97 8.64 -5.94 8.32
CA PRO A 97 7.98 -6.48 7.13
C PRO A 97 6.62 -7.09 7.46
N LEU A 98 6.54 -7.87 8.54
CA LEU A 98 5.27 -8.47 8.98
C LEU A 98 4.23 -7.41 9.36
N ALA A 99 4.61 -6.39 10.12
CA ALA A 99 3.69 -5.33 10.51
C ALA A 99 3.19 -4.52 9.31
N VAL A 100 4.05 -4.28 8.31
CA VAL A 100 3.68 -3.59 7.06
C VAL A 100 2.67 -4.41 6.27
N THR A 101 2.92 -5.72 6.10
CA THR A 101 2.00 -6.61 5.39
C THR A 101 0.66 -6.71 6.11
N LEU A 102 0.64 -6.90 7.43
CA LEU A 102 -0.60 -7.02 8.19
C LEU A 102 -1.38 -5.70 8.22
N ALA A 103 -0.72 -4.58 8.47
CA ALA A 103 -1.36 -3.28 8.46
C ALA A 103 -1.91 -2.92 7.07
N GLY A 104 -1.16 -3.21 6.01
CA GLY A 104 -1.61 -2.98 4.64
C GLY A 104 -2.77 -3.91 4.24
N SER A 105 -2.72 -5.19 4.62
CA SER A 105 -3.80 -6.16 4.37
C SER A 105 -5.08 -5.76 5.10
N GLY A 106 -4.98 -5.30 6.36
CA GLY A 106 -6.12 -4.76 7.11
C GLY A 106 -6.68 -3.47 6.53
N ALA A 107 -5.80 -2.54 6.12
CA ALA A 107 -6.23 -1.31 5.43
C ALA A 107 -6.93 -1.63 4.11
N TRP A 108 -6.46 -2.64 3.38
CA TRP A 108 -7.09 -3.05 2.13
C TRP A 108 -8.44 -3.73 2.34
N ALA A 109 -8.59 -4.56 3.38
CA ALA A 109 -9.89 -5.12 3.75
C ALA A 109 -10.92 -4.01 4.01
N LEU A 110 -10.52 -2.90 4.63
CA LEU A 110 -11.39 -1.74 4.79
C LEU A 110 -11.75 -1.09 3.45
N VAL A 111 -10.81 -0.97 2.51
CA VAL A 111 -11.09 -0.40 1.18
C VAL A 111 -12.06 -1.29 0.38
N GLU A 112 -11.90 -2.62 0.42
CA GLU A 112 -12.83 -3.58 -0.18
C GLU A 112 -14.26 -3.41 0.34
N LEU A 113 -14.42 -3.15 1.66
CA LEU A 113 -15.71 -2.82 2.24
C LEU A 113 -16.24 -1.47 1.74
N LEU A 114 -15.38 -0.45 1.64
CA LEU A 114 -15.78 0.86 1.09
C LEU A 114 -16.17 0.79 -0.38
N GLN A 115 -15.62 -0.15 -1.16
CA GLN A 115 -16.00 -0.36 -2.55
C GLN A 115 -17.44 -0.82 -2.71
N THR A 116 -18.09 -1.35 -1.67
CA THR A 116 -19.53 -1.65 -1.70
C THR A 116 -20.42 -0.41 -1.85
N LEU A 117 -19.85 0.80 -1.70
CA LEU A 117 -20.52 2.06 -2.00
C LEU A 117 -20.68 2.29 -3.52
N ASP A 118 -19.75 1.78 -4.31
CA ASP A 118 -19.69 1.94 -5.76
C ASP A 118 -20.42 0.78 -6.47
N PRO A 119 -21.41 1.04 -7.35
CA PRO A 119 -22.23 -0.02 -7.96
C PRO A 119 -21.48 -0.87 -8.99
N VAL A 120 -20.37 -0.36 -9.54
CA VAL A 120 -19.57 -1.11 -10.53
C VAL A 120 -18.41 -1.87 -9.91
N ARG A 121 -18.24 -1.74 -8.59
CA ARG A 121 -17.25 -2.47 -7.80
C ARG A 121 -17.94 -3.55 -6.97
N SER A 122 -17.25 -4.66 -6.80
CA SER A 122 -17.63 -5.71 -5.87
C SER A 122 -16.41 -5.97 -4.99
N CYS A 123 -16.62 -6.17 -3.69
CA CYS A 123 -15.53 -6.65 -2.86
C CYS A 123 -15.21 -8.08 -3.30
N GLN A 124 -13.94 -8.48 -3.38
CA GLN A 124 -13.57 -9.82 -3.84
C GLN A 124 -12.42 -10.37 -2.98
N PRO A 125 -12.60 -11.53 -2.32
CA PRO A 125 -11.53 -12.15 -1.54
C PRO A 125 -10.24 -12.37 -2.34
N VAL A 126 -10.36 -12.61 -3.65
CA VAL A 126 -9.21 -12.80 -4.54
C VAL A 126 -8.41 -11.50 -4.73
N ASP A 127 -9.07 -10.34 -4.75
CA ASP A 127 -8.41 -9.04 -4.89
C ASP A 127 -7.73 -8.67 -3.58
N TRP A 128 -8.37 -8.98 -2.45
CA TRP A 128 -7.74 -8.90 -1.13
C TRP A 128 -6.48 -9.76 -1.00
N ALA A 129 -6.53 -11.01 -1.48
CA ALA A 129 -5.38 -11.91 -1.49
C ALA A 129 -4.25 -11.40 -2.40
N ASN A 130 -4.57 -10.96 -3.62
CA ASN A 130 -3.58 -10.44 -4.58
C ASN A 130 -2.86 -9.18 -4.05
N ASN A 131 -3.61 -8.26 -3.45
CA ASN A 131 -3.06 -7.04 -2.88
C ASN A 131 -2.19 -7.32 -1.65
N THR A 132 -2.61 -8.27 -0.81
CA THR A 132 -1.81 -8.77 0.32
C THR A 132 -0.52 -9.46 -0.18
N ALA A 133 -0.58 -10.22 -1.27
CA ALA A 133 0.60 -10.82 -1.88
C ALA A 133 1.58 -9.76 -2.40
N GLY A 134 1.08 -8.70 -3.06
CA GLY A 134 1.89 -7.55 -3.48
C GLY A 134 2.63 -6.88 -2.33
N LEU A 135 1.92 -6.61 -1.22
CA LEU A 135 2.53 -6.10 0.01
C LEU A 135 3.61 -7.03 0.56
N ALA A 136 3.33 -8.33 0.63
CA ALA A 136 4.27 -9.33 1.13
C ALA A 136 5.54 -9.39 0.27
N LEU A 137 5.40 -9.43 -1.06
CA LEU A 137 6.53 -9.43 -2.00
C LEU A 137 7.38 -8.17 -1.86
N GLY A 138 6.73 -7.00 -1.79
CA GLY A 138 7.43 -5.73 -1.55
C GLY A 138 8.17 -5.74 -0.21
N ALA A 139 7.52 -6.21 0.86
CA ALA A 139 8.11 -6.28 2.19
C ALA A 139 9.31 -7.23 2.25
N LEU A 140 9.22 -8.40 1.61
CA LEU A 140 10.31 -9.36 1.48
C LEU A 140 11.49 -8.76 0.71
N ALA A 141 11.24 -7.96 -0.34
CA ALA A 141 12.31 -7.27 -1.07
C ALA A 141 12.94 -6.13 -0.22
N GLY A 142 12.15 -5.41 0.58
CA GLY A 142 12.63 -4.31 1.42
C GLY A 142 13.43 -4.75 2.63
N TRP A 143 13.15 -5.94 3.15
CA TRP A 143 13.80 -6.49 4.33
C TRP A 143 15.34 -6.63 4.21
N PRO A 144 15.90 -7.32 3.20
CA PRO A 144 17.34 -7.40 3.02
C PRO A 144 17.93 -6.03 2.70
N ALA A 145 17.30 -5.21 1.84
CA ALA A 145 17.81 -3.88 1.49
C ALA A 145 18.01 -2.96 2.71
N GLY A 146 17.18 -3.10 3.75
CA GLY A 146 17.34 -2.40 5.03
C GLY A 146 18.49 -2.92 5.90
N ARG A 147 18.84 -4.21 5.81
CA ARG A 147 19.94 -4.83 6.56
C ARG A 147 21.31 -4.47 5.99
N TRP A 148 21.44 -4.41 4.66
CA TRP A 148 22.73 -4.17 3.99
C TRP A 148 23.27 -2.75 4.22
N ARG A 149 22.37 -1.77 4.45
CA ARG A 149 22.74 -0.40 4.81
C ARG A 149 23.33 -0.26 6.22
N ARG A 150 23.31 -1.32 7.03
CA ARG A 150 23.94 -1.38 8.36
C ARG A 150 25.31 -2.05 8.37
N ALA A 151 25.82 -2.55 7.23
CA ALA A 151 27.17 -3.09 7.20
C ALA A 151 28.12 -2.02 7.79
N PRO A 152 28.83 -2.33 8.89
CA PRO A 152 29.74 -1.38 9.51
C PRO A 152 30.66 -0.83 8.43
N ARG A 153 30.80 0.49 8.33
CA ARG A 153 31.92 1.05 7.58
C ARG A 153 33.17 0.40 8.19
N PRO A 154 34.07 -0.22 7.40
CA PRO A 154 35.33 -0.70 7.92
C PRO A 154 35.94 0.47 8.67
N THR A 155 36.09 0.33 10.00
CA THR A 155 36.73 1.33 10.83
C THR A 155 38.13 1.50 10.25
N GLY A 156 38.35 2.66 9.62
CA GLY A 156 39.61 2.99 8.97
C GLY A 156 40.75 2.70 9.93
N GLY A 157 41.75 1.98 9.43
CA GLY A 157 42.91 1.56 10.20
C GLY A 157 43.49 2.72 10.99
N VAL A 158 43.75 2.45 12.26
CA VAL A 158 44.62 3.25 13.12
C VAL A 158 45.92 3.45 12.34
N ARG A 159 46.22 4.69 11.92
CA ARG A 159 47.56 5.03 11.44
C ARG A 159 48.51 4.94 12.64
N PRO A 160 49.61 4.19 12.56
CA PRO A 160 50.59 4.15 13.64
C PRO A 160 51.23 5.54 13.81
N PRO A 161 51.52 5.97 15.05
CA PRO A 161 52.34 7.15 15.28
C PRO A 161 53.78 6.84 14.86
N TYR A 162 54.38 7.74 14.07
CA TYR A 162 55.83 7.82 13.87
C TYR A 162 56.48 8.42 15.12
#